data_AF-A0A933KLA6-F1
#
_entry.id   AF-A0A933KLA6-F1
#
_cell.length_a   1.000
_cell.length_b   1.000
_cell.length_c   1.000
_cell.angle_alpha   90.00
_cell.angle_beta   90.00
_cell.angle_gamma   90.00
#
_symmetry.space_group_name_H-M   'P 1'
#
loop_
_entity.id
_entity.type
_entity.pdbx_description
1 polymer ?
#
loop_
_entity_poly.entity_id
_entity_poly.type
_entity_poly.pdbx_seq_one_letter_code
_entity_poly.pdbx_strand_id
1 'polypeptide(L)'
;MNSGCEETQAQLSDYAEGELGDAAGCRIEEHLRSCRACAGELTLIRALVSGLHKIPEETAPPAVLAAISRRLRERPSPALRPAALPAWLTSWRLAAAGAFAAMAIVAVITMAPDRRAAGPTPVVVATRPPDQVEAVVPPAGVAGLSTAIRGVTLGGQLAAAGATVAEGARIETPAAPEGTAAAVFAYSDGTTVEVGGSAKLVAGADELRLDTGSLALSVEKQKLHFRVRTPEAVVTVWGTRYRVTHRTVTTVEVQEGKVQVESLGPGAGSVVLTGGQRAQVEAGRLHVPKPAAVTEPVRPEDTRLPLGDDR
;
A
#
# COMPACT_ATOMS: atom_id res chain seq x y z
N MET A 1 24.47 20.36 6.51
CA MET A 1 24.97 19.33 7.45
C MET A 1 23.82 18.68 8.25
N ASN A 2 22.58 18.62 7.74
CA ASN A 2 21.41 18.19 8.54
C ASN A 2 20.84 16.81 8.19
N SER A 3 21.23 16.20 7.07
CA SER A 3 20.59 14.96 6.59
C SER A 3 20.91 13.72 7.44
N GLY A 4 22.07 13.69 8.13
CA GLY A 4 22.44 12.57 8.99
C GLY A 4 21.77 12.59 10.37
N CYS A 5 21.27 13.74 10.82
CA CYS A 5 20.63 13.87 12.13
C CYS A 5 19.24 13.25 12.12
N GLU A 6 18.42 13.55 11.11
CA GLU A 6 17.05 13.02 11.01
C GLU A 6 17.04 11.48 10.93
N GLU A 7 17.93 10.91 10.12
CA GLU A 7 18.08 9.45 10.02
C GLU A 7 18.53 8.84 11.36
N THR A 8 19.49 9.47 12.05
CA THR A 8 19.95 8.98 13.36
C THR A 8 18.85 9.08 14.41
N GLN A 9 18.12 10.20 14.46
CA GLN A 9 17.01 10.45 15.40
C GLN A 9 15.92 9.39 15.27
N ALA A 10 15.53 9.06 14.04
CA ALA A 10 14.54 8.01 13.78
C ALA A 10 14.96 6.63 14.30
N GLN A 11 16.26 6.39 14.49
CA GLN A 11 16.81 5.11 14.95
C GLN A 11 17.27 5.12 16.42
N LEU A 12 17.13 6.24 17.15
CA LEU A 12 17.61 6.34 18.54
C LEU A 12 16.83 5.46 19.52
N SER A 13 15.53 5.23 19.30
CA SER A 13 14.70 4.36 20.14
C SER A 13 15.18 2.91 20.04
N ASP A 14 15.25 2.37 18.82
CA ASP A 14 15.73 1.01 18.54
C ASP A 14 17.18 0.82 19.05
N TYR A 15 18.02 1.86 18.93
CA TYR A 15 19.38 1.85 19.50
C TYR A 15 19.38 1.83 21.03
N ALA A 16 18.47 2.55 21.68
CA ALA A 16 18.37 2.58 23.14
C ALA A 16 17.89 1.24 23.71
N GLU A 17 17.09 0.50 22.94
CA GLU A 17 16.57 -0.83 23.29
C GLU A 17 17.50 -1.98 22.88
N GLY A 18 18.52 -1.69 22.05
CA GLY A 18 19.52 -2.67 21.61
C GLY A 18 19.05 -3.56 20.46
N GLU A 19 18.05 -3.13 19.70
CA GLU A 19 17.46 -3.91 18.59
C GLU A 19 18.21 -3.76 17.26
N LEU A 20 19.13 -2.79 17.17
CA LEU A 20 19.92 -2.56 15.97
C LEU A 20 21.10 -3.53 15.86
N GLY A 21 21.30 -4.10 14.68
CA GLY A 21 22.49 -4.92 14.39
C GLY A 21 23.79 -4.11 14.37
N ASP A 22 24.92 -4.79 14.57
CA ASP A 22 26.27 -4.21 14.79
C ASP A 22 26.67 -3.10 13.80
N ALA A 23 26.36 -3.28 12.52
CA ALA A 23 26.70 -2.31 11.48
C ALA A 23 25.87 -1.01 11.56
N ALA A 24 24.62 -1.10 12.02
CA ALA A 24 23.78 0.09 12.25
C ALA A 24 24.19 0.80 13.55
N GLY A 25 24.46 0.03 14.61
CA GLY A 25 24.96 0.55 15.89
C GLY A 25 26.26 1.35 15.74
N CYS A 26 27.26 0.81 15.02
CA CYS A 26 28.53 1.52 14.79
C CYS A 26 28.34 2.90 14.15
N ARG A 27 27.43 3.04 13.18
CA ARG A 27 27.18 4.31 12.47
C ARG A 27 26.53 5.35 13.39
N ILE A 28 25.58 4.91 14.22
CA ILE A 28 24.94 5.78 15.20
C ILE A 28 25.97 6.23 16.24
N GLU A 29 26.83 5.34 16.74
CA GLU A 29 27.89 5.70 17.68
C GLU A 29 28.86 6.74 17.11
N GLU A 30 29.26 6.59 15.84
CA GLU A 30 30.08 7.57 15.15
C GLU A 30 29.38 8.94 15.06
N HIS A 31 28.09 8.95 14.71
CA HIS A 31 27.30 10.18 14.68
C HIS A 31 27.20 10.84 16.07
N LEU A 32 26.89 10.06 17.11
CA LEU A 32 26.75 10.54 18.49
C LEU A 32 28.03 11.18 19.05
N ARG A 33 29.21 10.75 18.57
CA ARG A 33 30.49 11.39 18.94
C ARG A 33 30.62 12.81 18.37
N SER A 34 29.98 13.10 17.25
CA SER A 34 30.09 14.38 16.54
C SER A 34 28.87 15.30 16.73
N CYS A 35 27.69 14.76 17.03
CA CYS A 35 26.45 15.50 17.16
C CYS A 35 25.92 15.54 18.61
N ARG A 36 26.07 16.69 19.28
CA ARG A 36 25.59 16.90 20.66
C ARG A 36 24.06 16.86 20.78
N ALA A 37 23.32 17.25 19.75
CA ALA A 37 21.86 17.25 19.77
C ALA A 37 21.31 15.82 19.89
N CYS A 38 21.75 14.92 19.00
CA CYS A 38 21.34 13.52 19.03
C CYS A 38 21.84 12.78 20.29
N ALA A 39 23.03 13.14 20.81
CA ALA A 39 23.50 12.60 22.09
C ALA A 39 22.62 13.03 23.29
N GLY A 40 22.14 14.27 23.29
CA GLY A 40 21.19 14.76 24.30
C GLY A 40 19.85 14.04 24.22
N GLU A 41 19.33 13.82 23.01
CA GLU A 41 18.08 13.10 22.78
C GLU A 41 18.16 11.64 23.21
N LEU A 42 19.24 10.94 22.86
CA LEU A 42 19.48 9.57 23.34
C LEU A 42 19.51 9.50 24.88
N THR A 43 20.09 10.50 25.53
CA THR A 43 20.13 10.58 26.99
C THR A 43 18.72 10.73 27.57
N LEU A 44 17.87 11.54 26.95
CA LEU A 44 16.47 11.70 27.34
C LEU A 44 15.67 10.40 27.16
N ILE A 45 15.82 9.72 26.02
CA ILE A 45 15.15 8.44 25.74
C ILE A 45 15.56 7.39 26.78
N ARG A 46 16.86 7.24 27.06
CA ARG A 46 17.35 6.30 28.08
C ARG A 46 16.84 6.62 29.48
N ALA A 47 16.73 7.91 29.83
CA ALA A 47 16.17 8.33 31.11
C ALA A 47 14.67 7.97 31.23
N LEU A 48 13.89 8.18 30.16
CA LEU A 48 12.48 7.80 30.10
C LEU A 48 12.29 6.29 30.23
N VAL A 49 13.00 5.49 29.44
CA VAL A 49 12.94 4.02 29.49
C VAL A 49 13.35 3.50 30.87
N SER A 50 14.42 4.05 31.44
CA SER A 50 14.83 3.71 32.81
C SER A 50 13.78 4.10 33.85
N GLY A 51 13.08 5.21 33.66
CA GLY A 51 11.95 5.63 34.51
C GLY A 51 10.79 4.65 34.43
N LEU A 52 10.43 4.19 33.24
CA LEU A 52 9.37 3.21 33.03
C LEU A 52 9.71 1.84 33.65
N HIS A 53 10.94 1.38 33.53
CA HIS A 53 11.38 0.13 34.16
C HIS A 53 11.39 0.15 35.70
N LYS A 54 11.33 1.34 36.32
CA LYS A 54 11.22 1.46 37.79
C LYS A 54 9.78 1.34 38.28
N ILE A 55 8.79 1.37 37.39
CA ILE A 55 7.40 1.17 37.76
C ILE A 55 7.22 -0.31 38.14
N PRO A 56 6.72 -0.63 39.35
CA PRO A 56 6.49 -2.01 39.75
C PRO A 56 5.55 -2.71 38.78
N GLU A 57 5.96 -3.85 38.27
CA GLU A 57 5.11 -4.66 37.40
C GLU A 57 4.03 -5.33 38.25
N GLU A 58 2.79 -4.89 38.08
CA GLU A 58 1.65 -5.49 38.79
C GLU A 58 1.29 -6.81 38.13
N THR A 59 1.44 -7.91 38.87
CA THR A 59 1.16 -9.24 38.33
C THR A 59 -0.34 -9.41 38.14
N ALA A 60 -0.77 -9.69 36.91
CA ALA A 60 -2.18 -9.88 36.60
C ALA A 60 -2.79 -10.99 37.50
N PRO A 61 -4.00 -10.79 38.05
CA PRO A 61 -4.66 -11.81 38.86
C PRO A 61 -4.75 -13.15 38.11
N PRO A 62 -4.48 -14.29 38.76
CA PRO A 62 -4.42 -15.59 38.09
C PRO A 62 -5.74 -15.96 37.39
N ALA A 63 -6.87 -15.45 37.88
CA ALA A 63 -8.17 -15.60 37.23
C ALA A 63 -8.23 -14.96 35.82
N VAL A 64 -7.59 -13.81 35.64
CA VAL A 64 -7.53 -13.10 34.35
C VAL A 64 -6.64 -13.86 33.38
N LEU A 65 -5.45 -14.27 33.82
CA LEU A 65 -4.54 -15.11 33.02
C LEU A 65 -5.20 -16.42 32.60
N ALA A 66 -5.93 -17.07 33.52
CA ALA A 66 -6.69 -18.27 33.22
C ALA A 66 -7.77 -18.00 32.16
N ALA A 67 -8.52 -16.90 32.28
CA ALA A 67 -9.55 -16.50 31.31
C ALA A 67 -8.98 -16.21 29.92
N ILE A 68 -7.83 -15.53 29.83
CA ILE A 68 -7.13 -15.27 28.57
C ILE A 68 -6.63 -16.58 27.95
N SER A 69 -5.97 -17.44 28.73
CA SER A 69 -5.45 -18.73 28.25
C SER A 69 -6.56 -19.66 27.74
N ARG A 70 -7.76 -19.57 28.33
CA ARG A 70 -8.95 -20.30 27.88
C ARG A 70 -9.45 -19.75 26.54
N ARG A 71 -9.60 -18.43 26.40
CA ARG A 71 -9.99 -17.79 25.13
C ARG A 71 -9.01 -18.08 23.99
N LEU A 72 -7.71 -18.13 24.27
CA LEU A 72 -6.70 -18.45 23.26
C LEU A 72 -6.77 -19.92 22.82
N ARG A 73 -7.06 -20.85 23.73
CA ARG A 73 -7.29 -22.27 23.41
C ARG A 73 -8.60 -22.52 22.65
N GLU A 74 -9.64 -21.75 22.97
CA GLU A 74 -10.95 -21.84 22.31
C GLU A 74 -10.98 -21.19 20.93
N ARG A 75 -10.01 -20.33 20.60
CA ARG A 75 -9.81 -19.90 19.21
C ARG A 75 -9.33 -21.10 18.40
N PRO A 76 -10.12 -21.62 17.44
CA PRO A 76 -9.63 -22.65 16.54
C PRO A 76 -8.42 -22.07 15.84
N SER A 77 -7.24 -22.58 16.19
CA SER A 77 -6.05 -22.37 15.37
C SER A 77 -6.44 -22.88 13.99
N PRO A 78 -6.34 -22.08 12.90
CA PRO A 78 -6.57 -22.61 11.57
C PRO A 78 -5.62 -23.78 11.43
N ALA A 79 -6.16 -25.00 11.50
CA ALA A 79 -5.38 -26.20 11.36
C ALA A 79 -4.79 -26.12 9.96
N LEU A 80 -3.48 -25.84 9.89
CA LEU A 80 -2.69 -26.01 8.70
C LEU A 80 -2.77 -27.49 8.36
N ARG A 81 -3.81 -27.88 7.62
CA ARG A 81 -3.90 -29.20 7.03
C ARG A 81 -2.71 -29.29 6.09
N PRO A 82 -1.73 -30.18 6.32
CA PRO A 82 -0.73 -30.44 5.31
C PRO A 82 -1.50 -30.97 4.10
N ALA A 83 -1.55 -30.17 3.03
CA ALA A 83 -2.03 -30.64 1.75
C ALA A 83 -1.09 -31.75 1.32
N ALA A 84 -1.52 -33.00 1.50
CA ALA A 84 -0.82 -34.16 0.98
C ALA A 84 -0.81 -34.02 -0.55
N LEU A 85 0.32 -33.57 -1.09
CA LEU A 85 0.53 -33.50 -2.53
C LEU A 85 0.62 -34.94 -3.07
N PRO A 86 0.04 -35.23 -4.24
CA PRO A 86 0.03 -36.58 -4.80
C PRO A 86 1.45 -37.02 -5.20
N ALA A 87 1.77 -38.28 -4.90
CA ALA A 87 3.12 -38.86 -4.95
C ALA A 87 3.86 -38.77 -6.32
N TRP A 88 3.15 -38.46 -7.40
CA TRP A 88 3.74 -38.25 -8.72
C TRP A 88 4.57 -36.95 -8.83
N LEU A 89 4.29 -35.93 -7.99
CA LEU A 89 5.01 -34.65 -7.95
C LEU A 89 6.30 -34.69 -7.13
N THR A 90 6.47 -35.69 -6.24
CA THR A 90 7.69 -35.86 -5.43
C THR A 90 8.86 -36.42 -6.24
N SER A 91 8.60 -37.13 -7.35
CA SER A 91 9.64 -37.73 -8.20
C SER A 91 10.44 -36.71 -9.01
N TRP A 92 9.86 -35.55 -9.38
CA TRP A 92 10.58 -34.48 -10.07
C TRP A 92 11.36 -33.53 -9.15
N ARG A 93 11.07 -33.56 -7.85
CA ARG A 93 11.74 -32.69 -6.86
C ARG A 93 13.18 -33.09 -6.56
N LEU A 94 13.52 -34.37 -6.70
CA LEU A 94 14.89 -34.86 -6.50
C LEU A 94 15.85 -34.53 -7.67
N ALA A 95 15.31 -34.23 -8.86
CA ALA A 95 16.13 -33.79 -10.01
C ALA A 95 16.35 -32.26 -10.04
N ALA A 96 15.44 -31.47 -9.48
CA ALA A 96 15.50 -30.01 -9.52
C ALA A 96 16.32 -29.37 -8.38
N ALA A 97 16.60 -30.10 -7.29
CA ALA A 97 17.30 -29.55 -6.11
C ALA A 97 18.77 -29.17 -6.37
N GLY A 98 19.43 -29.75 -7.39
CA GLY A 98 20.82 -29.43 -7.73
C GLY A 98 21.01 -28.10 -8.46
N ALA A 99 20.02 -27.66 -9.26
CA ALA A 99 20.18 -26.47 -10.11
C ALA A 99 19.86 -25.15 -9.38
N PHE A 100 18.99 -25.18 -8.36
CA PHE A 100 18.57 -23.96 -7.64
C PHE A 100 19.62 -23.45 -6.64
N ALA A 101 20.45 -24.32 -6.05
CA ALA A 101 21.47 -23.90 -5.09
C ALA A 101 22.59 -23.07 -5.74
N ALA A 102 22.99 -23.42 -6.97
CA ALA A 102 24.01 -22.68 -7.72
C ALA A 102 23.53 -21.29 -8.17
N MET A 103 22.26 -21.16 -8.60
CA MET A 103 21.69 -19.85 -8.97
C MET A 103 21.47 -18.93 -7.78
N ALA A 104 21.13 -19.46 -6.60
CA ALA A 104 20.94 -18.65 -5.39
C ALA A 104 22.24 -17.99 -4.94
N ILE A 105 23.38 -18.67 -5.04
CA ILE A 105 24.70 -18.13 -4.66
C ILE A 105 25.13 -17.00 -5.62
N VAL A 106 24.89 -17.15 -6.93
CA VAL A 106 25.20 -16.10 -7.93
C VAL A 106 24.29 -14.88 -7.80
N ALA A 107 23.00 -15.08 -7.45
CA ALA A 107 22.06 -13.98 -7.22
C ALA A 107 22.40 -13.16 -5.96
N VAL A 108 22.87 -13.82 -4.88
CA VAL A 108 23.27 -13.14 -3.63
C VAL A 108 24.55 -12.30 -3.80
N ILE A 109 25.46 -12.69 -4.70
CA ILE A 109 26.72 -11.98 -4.94
C ILE A 109 26.53 -10.80 -5.92
N THR A 110 25.52 -10.85 -6.79
CA THR A 110 25.29 -9.82 -7.83
C THR A 110 24.17 -8.82 -7.52
N MET A 111 23.27 -9.11 -6.57
CA MET A 111 22.19 -8.19 -6.16
C MET A 111 22.53 -7.41 -4.87
N ALA A 112 23.72 -6.85 -4.80
CA ALA A 112 23.94 -5.68 -3.96
C ALA A 112 23.75 -4.41 -4.82
N PRO A 113 22.58 -3.75 -4.74
CA PRO A 113 22.59 -2.30 -4.82
C PRO A 113 21.79 -1.59 -3.71
N ASP A 114 22.46 -0.55 -3.23
CA ASP A 114 22.04 0.70 -2.59
C ASP A 114 20.93 0.73 -1.52
N ARG A 115 21.41 0.96 -0.29
CA ARG A 115 20.64 1.42 0.86
C ARG A 115 20.30 2.91 0.69
N ARG A 116 19.07 3.28 0.31
CA ARG A 116 18.46 4.60 0.60
C ARG A 116 16.94 4.50 0.76
N ALA A 117 16.43 5.41 1.59
CA ALA A 117 15.04 5.74 1.97
C ALA A 117 14.44 4.82 3.06
N ALA A 118 14.44 5.22 4.33
CA ALA A 118 13.60 6.26 4.95
C ALA A 118 12.11 5.96 4.76
N GLY A 119 11.41 5.70 5.87
CA GLY A 119 9.99 5.33 5.89
C GLY A 119 9.12 6.38 5.19
N PRO A 120 8.02 5.95 4.55
CA PRO A 120 7.30 6.82 3.63
C PRO A 120 6.43 7.85 4.38
N THR A 121 6.84 9.11 4.34
CA THR A 121 5.93 10.24 4.58
C THR A 121 5.21 10.57 3.26
N PRO A 122 3.87 10.69 3.26
CA PRO A 122 3.11 11.01 2.05
C PRO A 122 3.47 12.39 1.52
N VAL A 123 3.86 12.46 0.24
CA VAL A 123 4.16 13.72 -0.48
C VAL A 123 3.35 13.75 -1.77
N VAL A 124 2.45 14.73 -1.89
CA VAL A 124 1.48 14.87 -2.99
C VAL A 124 2.15 15.36 -4.28
N VAL A 125 1.93 14.67 -5.40
CA VAL A 125 2.45 15.02 -6.74
C VAL A 125 1.34 14.93 -7.79
N ALA A 126 1.25 15.92 -8.68
CA ALA A 126 0.23 16.05 -9.73
C ALA A 126 0.75 15.61 -11.12
N THR A 127 -0.18 15.18 -11.99
CA THR A 127 0.04 15.03 -13.43
C THR A 127 -1.02 15.82 -14.23
N ARG A 128 -0.55 16.49 -15.30
CA ARG A 128 -1.28 17.20 -16.39
C ARG A 128 -0.69 16.68 -17.72
N PRO A 129 -1.40 16.62 -18.89
CA PRO A 129 -1.49 17.74 -19.88
C PRO A 129 -2.72 17.63 -20.87
N PRO A 130 -2.83 18.37 -22.01
CA PRO A 130 -2.55 19.78 -22.30
C PRO A 130 -3.77 20.52 -22.92
N ASP A 131 -4.05 21.76 -22.50
CA ASP A 131 -4.19 22.88 -23.42
C ASP A 131 -4.36 24.18 -22.61
N GLN A 132 -3.55 25.17 -22.96
CA GLN A 132 -3.56 26.56 -22.47
C GLN A 132 -3.41 26.78 -20.95
N VAL A 133 -2.30 27.38 -20.51
CA VAL A 133 -2.27 28.62 -19.69
C VAL A 133 -0.84 29.19 -19.77
N GLU A 134 -0.75 30.49 -20.05
CA GLU A 134 0.45 31.34 -20.02
C GLU A 134 1.31 31.19 -18.76
N ALA A 135 2.63 31.30 -18.98
CA ALA A 135 3.66 31.20 -17.97
C ALA A 135 3.70 32.45 -17.06
N VAL A 136 3.42 32.25 -15.77
CA VAL A 136 3.85 33.15 -14.71
C VAL A 136 5.10 32.53 -14.06
N VAL A 137 6.22 33.21 -14.16
CA VAL A 137 7.51 32.82 -13.56
C VAL A 137 7.57 33.31 -12.11
N PRO A 138 7.68 32.44 -11.09
CA PRO A 138 7.99 32.87 -9.73
C PRO A 138 9.51 32.87 -9.47
N PRO A 139 10.00 33.64 -8.48
CA PRO A 139 11.42 33.77 -8.19
C PRO A 139 12.01 32.53 -7.51
N ALA A 140 13.30 32.29 -7.77
CA ALA A 140 14.08 31.14 -7.30
C ALA A 140 14.19 31.09 -5.76
N GLY A 141 13.92 29.93 -5.16
CA GLY A 141 14.30 29.68 -3.75
C GLY A 141 13.49 28.67 -2.93
N VAL A 142 12.43 28.05 -3.44
CA VAL A 142 11.63 27.06 -2.68
C VAL A 142 11.20 25.90 -3.58
N ALA A 143 11.57 24.68 -3.20
CA ALA A 143 11.12 23.45 -3.82
C ALA A 143 9.71 23.11 -3.34
N GLY A 144 8.71 23.40 -4.17
CA GLY A 144 7.30 23.05 -3.95
C GLY A 144 6.64 22.75 -5.29
N LEU A 145 5.83 21.69 -5.35
CA LEU A 145 5.04 21.31 -6.52
C LEU A 145 3.54 21.41 -6.22
N SER A 146 2.81 21.84 -7.24
CA SER A 146 1.41 22.30 -7.23
C SER A 146 0.44 21.15 -7.56
N THR A 147 -0.70 21.09 -6.87
CA THR A 147 -1.86 20.24 -7.21
C THR A 147 -2.96 21.03 -7.94
N ALA A 148 -3.84 20.35 -8.66
CA ALA A 148 -5.16 20.88 -9.00
C ALA A 148 -6.18 20.22 -8.05
N ILE A 149 -6.60 20.95 -7.02
CA ILE A 149 -7.63 20.49 -6.09
C ILE A 149 -8.93 21.23 -6.43
N ARG A 150 -9.98 20.49 -6.78
CA ARG A 150 -11.35 21.02 -6.70
C ARG A 150 -12.01 20.47 -5.45
N GLY A 151 -12.18 21.33 -4.44
CA GLY A 151 -13.11 21.11 -3.34
C GLY A 151 -12.80 19.94 -2.38
N VAL A 152 -11.60 19.39 -2.39
CA VAL A 152 -11.20 18.34 -1.43
C VAL A 152 -11.14 18.95 -0.05
N THR A 153 -11.67 18.26 0.95
CA THR A 153 -11.54 18.66 2.35
C THR A 153 -10.70 17.67 3.14
N LEU A 154 -9.77 18.18 3.95
CA LEU A 154 -8.96 17.43 4.90
C LEU A 154 -9.41 17.83 6.30
N GLY A 155 -9.96 16.89 7.06
CA GLY A 155 -10.51 17.19 8.39
C GLY A 155 -11.60 18.28 8.36
N GLY A 156 -12.34 18.40 7.27
CA GLY A 156 -13.41 19.40 7.07
C GLY A 156 -12.94 20.77 6.57
N GLN A 157 -11.63 20.98 6.35
CA GLN A 157 -11.09 22.21 5.76
C GLN A 157 -10.70 22.00 4.31
N LEU A 158 -10.96 22.98 3.45
CA LEU A 158 -10.59 22.92 2.03
C LEU A 158 -9.07 22.75 1.91
N ALA A 159 -8.64 21.69 1.24
CA ALA A 159 -7.24 21.39 1.04
C ALA A 159 -6.67 22.30 -0.05
N ALA A 160 -5.52 22.91 0.24
CA ALA A 160 -4.74 23.61 -0.76
C ALA A 160 -3.97 22.61 -1.63
N ALA A 161 -3.78 23.00 -2.88
CA ALA A 161 -2.90 22.29 -3.77
C ALA A 161 -1.48 22.13 -3.17
N GLY A 162 -0.97 20.91 -3.13
CA GLY A 162 0.34 20.54 -2.58
C GLY A 162 0.31 20.21 -1.10
N ALA A 163 -0.86 20.20 -0.46
CA ALA A 163 -0.98 19.89 0.96
C ALA A 163 -0.54 18.45 1.26
N THR A 164 0.35 18.30 2.23
CA THR A 164 0.69 17.00 2.81
C THR A 164 -0.47 16.45 3.61
N VAL A 165 -0.79 15.18 3.40
CA VAL A 165 -1.85 14.48 4.11
C VAL A 165 -1.22 13.76 5.29
N ALA A 166 -1.59 14.11 6.52
CA ALA A 166 -1.12 13.36 7.69
C ALA A 166 -1.71 11.94 7.70
N GLU A 167 -0.99 11.00 8.30
CA GLU A 167 -1.54 9.67 8.56
C GLU A 167 -2.80 9.77 9.44
N GLY A 168 -3.82 9.00 9.10
CA GLY A 168 -5.14 9.05 9.74
C GLY A 168 -6.02 10.22 9.29
N ALA A 169 -5.57 11.07 8.37
CA ALA A 169 -6.37 12.18 7.88
C ALA A 169 -7.61 11.67 7.13
N ARG A 170 -8.77 12.24 7.49
CA ARG A 170 -10.02 12.04 6.76
C ARG A 170 -10.06 12.95 5.55
N ILE A 171 -10.30 12.35 4.39
CA ILE A 171 -10.36 13.02 3.11
C ILE A 171 -11.76 12.85 2.54
N GLU A 172 -12.40 13.96 2.19
CA GLU A 172 -13.64 13.95 1.44
C GLU A 172 -13.45 14.68 0.10
N THR A 173 -13.81 14.03 -0.99
CA THR A 173 -13.77 14.61 -2.34
C THR A 173 -15.18 14.93 -2.82
N PRO A 174 -15.37 16.04 -3.55
CA PRO A 174 -16.67 16.38 -4.11
C PRO A 174 -16.99 15.48 -5.31
N ALA A 175 -18.25 15.48 -5.73
CA ALA A 175 -18.67 14.78 -6.94
C ALA A 175 -17.90 15.30 -8.16
N ALA A 176 -17.04 14.47 -8.73
CA ALA A 176 -16.41 14.70 -10.03
C ALA A 176 -17.17 13.93 -11.14
N PRO A 177 -17.18 14.46 -12.38
CA PRO A 177 -17.70 13.73 -13.54
C PRO A 177 -16.99 12.37 -13.71
N GLU A 178 -17.71 11.37 -14.24
CA GLU A 178 -17.12 10.06 -14.51
C GLU A 178 -15.87 10.18 -15.39
N GLY A 179 -14.82 9.44 -15.04
CA GLY A 179 -13.53 9.50 -15.74
C GLY A 179 -12.61 10.65 -15.33
N THR A 180 -13.05 11.56 -14.44
CA THR A 180 -12.18 12.63 -13.92
C THR A 180 -11.77 12.32 -12.48
N ALA A 181 -10.46 12.37 -12.20
CA ALA A 181 -9.96 12.30 -10.83
C ALA A 181 -10.30 13.60 -10.09
N ALA A 182 -10.98 13.50 -8.94
CA ALA A 182 -11.25 14.60 -8.03
C ALA A 182 -9.99 15.00 -7.24
N ALA A 183 -9.12 14.02 -6.96
CA ALA A 183 -7.85 14.20 -6.28
C ALA A 183 -6.84 13.13 -6.74
N VAL A 184 -5.55 13.45 -6.64
CA VAL A 184 -4.46 12.49 -6.88
C VAL A 184 -3.51 12.56 -5.69
N PHE A 185 -3.22 11.40 -5.11
CA PHE A 185 -2.26 11.22 -4.03
C PHE A 185 -1.05 10.50 -4.58
N ALA A 186 0.14 11.01 -4.27
CA ALA A 186 1.37 10.29 -4.47
C ALA A 186 1.93 9.90 -3.10
N TYR A 187 2.38 8.67 -3.00
CA TYR A 187 3.12 8.18 -1.86
C TYR A 187 4.61 8.25 -2.22
N SER A 188 5.47 8.40 -1.21
CA SER A 188 6.92 8.48 -1.43
C SER A 188 7.52 7.16 -1.94
N ASP A 189 6.76 6.08 -1.86
CA ASP A 189 7.08 4.76 -2.39
C ASP A 189 6.87 4.68 -3.94
N GLY A 190 6.39 5.76 -4.56
CA GLY A 190 6.05 5.84 -5.98
C GLY A 190 4.63 5.40 -6.31
N THR A 191 3.87 4.89 -5.33
CA THR A 191 2.47 4.54 -5.48
C THR A 191 1.63 5.80 -5.73
N THR A 192 0.81 5.76 -6.77
CA THR A 192 -0.14 6.83 -7.08
C THR A 192 -1.57 6.34 -6.89
N VAL A 193 -2.39 7.19 -6.28
CA VAL A 193 -3.80 6.92 -5.97
C VAL A 193 -4.65 8.05 -6.49
N GLU A 194 -5.40 7.76 -7.54
CA GLU A 194 -6.38 8.68 -8.11
C GLU A 194 -7.74 8.42 -7.47
N VAL A 195 -8.37 9.48 -6.97
CA VAL A 195 -9.66 9.40 -6.28
C VAL A 195 -10.72 10.01 -7.16
N GLY A 196 -11.70 9.19 -7.54
CA GLY A 196 -12.78 9.55 -8.45
C GLY A 196 -14.13 9.67 -7.74
N GLY A 197 -14.95 10.61 -8.22
CA GLY A 197 -16.30 10.85 -7.70
C GLY A 197 -16.34 11.39 -6.26
N SER A 198 -17.51 11.29 -5.64
CA SER A 198 -17.69 11.63 -4.21
C SER A 198 -17.11 10.51 -3.35
N ALA A 199 -15.89 10.69 -2.85
CA ALA A 199 -15.21 9.71 -2.03
C ALA A 199 -15.04 10.19 -0.59
N LYS A 200 -15.14 9.24 0.34
CA LYS A 200 -14.79 9.41 1.76
C LYS A 200 -13.78 8.34 2.11
N LEU A 201 -12.59 8.76 2.52
CA LEU A 201 -11.51 7.83 2.83
C LEU A 201 -10.63 8.35 3.96
N VAL A 202 -9.86 7.44 4.55
CA VAL A 202 -8.81 7.73 5.54
C VAL A 202 -7.49 7.24 4.97
N ALA A 203 -6.52 8.15 4.88
CA ALA A 203 -5.17 7.82 4.42
C ALA A 203 -4.32 7.26 5.57
N GLY A 204 -3.73 6.10 5.38
CA GLY A 204 -2.69 5.52 6.25
C GLY A 204 -1.36 5.42 5.51
N ALA A 205 -0.30 4.99 6.20
CA ALA A 205 1.03 4.87 5.60
C ALA A 205 1.12 3.72 4.57
N ASP A 206 0.53 2.58 4.86
CA ASP A 206 0.51 1.35 4.04
C ASP A 206 -0.92 0.80 3.81
N GLU A 207 -1.92 1.44 4.41
CA GLU A 207 -3.34 1.09 4.31
C GLU A 207 -4.18 2.31 3.93
N LEU A 208 -5.06 2.15 2.95
CA LEU A 208 -6.13 3.11 2.63
C LEU A 208 -7.47 2.55 3.06
N ARG A 209 -8.20 3.29 3.91
CA ARG A 209 -9.57 2.93 4.26
C ARG A 209 -10.57 3.71 3.41
N LEU A 210 -11.29 3.03 2.53
CA LEU A 210 -12.30 3.62 1.66
C LEU A 210 -13.70 3.35 2.23
N ASP A 211 -14.37 4.39 2.70
CA ASP A 211 -15.73 4.29 3.26
C ASP A 211 -16.78 4.41 2.15
N THR A 212 -16.54 5.24 1.12
CA THR A 212 -17.34 5.33 -0.12
C THR A 212 -16.50 5.96 -1.23
N GLY A 213 -16.76 5.66 -2.50
CA GLY A 213 -16.12 6.31 -3.66
C GLY A 213 -15.44 5.36 -4.64
N SER A 214 -14.56 5.89 -5.49
CA SER A 214 -13.73 5.11 -6.41
C SER A 214 -12.27 5.51 -6.29
N LEU A 215 -11.39 4.52 -6.26
CA LEU A 215 -9.94 4.67 -6.23
C LEU A 215 -9.34 3.91 -7.41
N ALA A 216 -8.47 4.56 -8.17
CA ALA A 216 -7.58 3.89 -9.11
C ALA A 216 -6.15 3.97 -8.55
N LEU A 217 -5.53 2.81 -8.33
CA LEU A 217 -4.22 2.71 -7.71
C LEU A 217 -3.22 2.15 -8.72
N SER A 218 -2.05 2.77 -8.79
CA SER A 218 -0.87 2.26 -9.48
C SER A 218 0.22 2.08 -8.43
N VAL A 219 0.35 0.85 -7.92
CA VAL A 219 1.27 0.51 -6.83
C VAL A 219 2.60 0.06 -7.41
N GLU A 220 3.70 0.65 -6.94
CA GLU A 220 5.05 0.24 -7.34
C GLU A 220 5.42 -1.12 -6.73
N LYS A 221 6.30 -1.86 -7.40
CA LYS A 221 6.72 -3.20 -6.94
C LYS A 221 7.65 -3.07 -5.73
N GLN A 222 7.07 -3.08 -4.53
CA GLN A 222 7.78 -2.96 -3.25
C GLN A 222 7.81 -4.28 -2.45
N LYS A 223 8.66 -4.34 -1.41
CA LYS A 223 8.74 -5.49 -0.47
C LYS A 223 7.55 -5.57 0.49
N LEU A 224 6.90 -4.44 0.77
CA LEU A 224 5.72 -4.36 1.63
C LEU A 224 4.45 -4.36 0.78
N HIS A 225 3.40 -5.00 1.28
CA HIS A 225 2.10 -5.03 0.61
C HIS A 225 1.35 -3.70 0.84
N PHE A 226 0.71 -3.17 -0.19
CA PHE A 226 -0.22 -2.05 -0.01
C PHE A 226 -1.63 -2.61 0.21
N ARG A 227 -2.38 -2.05 1.16
CA ARG A 227 -3.73 -2.54 1.50
C ARG A 227 -4.79 -1.48 1.26
N VAL A 228 -5.91 -1.88 0.65
CA VAL A 228 -7.12 -1.07 0.59
C VAL A 228 -8.23 -1.78 1.32
N ARG A 229 -8.74 -1.16 2.38
CA ARG A 229 -9.81 -1.69 3.20
C ARG A 229 -11.12 -0.98 2.92
N THR A 230 -12.14 -1.74 2.58
CA THR A 230 -13.53 -1.30 2.50
C THR A 230 -14.33 -1.95 3.65
N PRO A 231 -15.58 -1.53 3.89
CA PRO A 231 -16.44 -2.18 4.88
C PRO A 231 -16.63 -3.69 4.63
N GLU A 232 -16.57 -4.13 3.38
CA GLU A 232 -16.87 -5.51 2.97
C GLU A 232 -15.63 -6.34 2.62
N ALA A 233 -14.48 -5.71 2.37
CA ALA A 233 -13.31 -6.42 1.87
C ALA A 233 -11.98 -5.78 2.26
N VAL A 234 -10.92 -6.60 2.27
CA VAL A 234 -9.53 -6.16 2.30
C VAL A 234 -8.88 -6.58 0.99
N VAL A 235 -8.31 -5.60 0.30
CA VAL A 235 -7.60 -5.79 -0.97
C VAL A 235 -6.11 -5.63 -0.70
N THR A 236 -5.34 -6.70 -0.91
CA THR A 236 -3.89 -6.74 -0.69
C THR A 236 -3.18 -6.88 -2.02
N VAL A 237 -2.18 -6.04 -2.27
CA VAL A 237 -1.47 -5.99 -3.55
C VAL A 237 0.05 -5.94 -3.41
N TRP A 238 0.71 -6.47 -4.45
CA TRP A 238 2.16 -6.52 -4.60
C TRP A 238 2.55 -5.95 -5.98
N GLY A 239 2.54 -4.63 -6.12
CA GLY A 239 2.97 -3.93 -7.34
C GLY A 239 2.05 -4.17 -8.56
N THR A 240 0.89 -3.53 -8.55
CA THR A 240 -0.20 -3.77 -9.49
C THR A 240 -0.97 -2.51 -9.81
N ARG A 241 -1.60 -2.46 -10.98
CA ARG A 241 -2.58 -1.43 -11.32
C ARG A 241 -3.99 -1.99 -11.22
N TYR A 242 -4.83 -1.36 -10.40
CA TYR A 242 -6.19 -1.84 -10.12
C TYR A 242 -7.11 -0.70 -9.70
N ARG A 243 -8.40 -0.95 -9.76
CA ARG A 243 -9.46 -0.03 -9.38
C ARG A 243 -10.33 -0.67 -8.30
N VAL A 244 -10.62 0.09 -7.26
CA VAL A 244 -11.55 -0.29 -6.19
C VAL A 244 -12.66 0.74 -6.17
N THR A 245 -13.91 0.28 -6.29
CA THR A 245 -15.09 1.14 -6.18
C THR A 245 -15.99 0.58 -5.12
N HIS A 246 -16.43 1.43 -4.20
CA HIS A 246 -17.33 1.05 -3.13
C HIS A 246 -18.46 2.07 -2.99
N ARG A 247 -19.71 1.59 -3.07
CA ARG A 247 -20.92 2.36 -2.80
C ARG A 247 -21.81 1.57 -1.85
N THR A 248 -22.48 0.56 -2.39
CA THR A 248 -23.27 -0.43 -1.63
C THR A 248 -22.62 -1.82 -1.69
N VAL A 249 -21.71 -2.01 -2.64
CA VAL A 249 -20.97 -3.23 -2.92
C VAL A 249 -19.55 -2.82 -3.29
N THR A 250 -18.56 -3.57 -2.85
CA THR A 250 -17.16 -3.37 -3.23
C THR A 250 -16.88 -4.09 -4.54
N THR A 251 -16.52 -3.35 -5.58
CA THR A 251 -16.05 -3.88 -6.86
C THR A 251 -14.56 -3.65 -6.99
N VAL A 252 -13.80 -4.71 -7.25
CA VAL A 252 -12.36 -4.68 -7.50
C VAL A 252 -12.11 -5.11 -8.93
N GLU A 253 -11.41 -4.29 -9.71
CA GLU A 253 -11.03 -4.58 -11.09
C GLU A 253 -9.51 -4.49 -11.22
N VAL A 254 -8.87 -5.57 -11.67
CA VAL A 254 -7.42 -5.63 -11.82
C VAL A 254 -7.07 -5.38 -13.27
N GLN A 255 -6.31 -4.31 -13.53
CA GLN A 255 -5.81 -4.03 -14.88
C GLN A 255 -4.56 -4.86 -15.14
N GLU A 256 -3.59 -4.81 -14.21
CA GLU A 256 -2.31 -5.49 -14.34
C GLU A 256 -1.84 -6.08 -13.01
N GLY A 257 -1.26 -7.28 -13.06
CA GLY A 257 -0.65 -7.96 -11.92
C GLY A 257 -1.58 -8.92 -11.18
N LYS A 258 -1.31 -9.13 -9.88
CA LYS A 258 -2.06 -10.04 -8.99
C LYS A 258 -2.54 -9.33 -7.73
N VAL A 259 -3.83 -9.45 -7.44
CA VAL A 259 -4.49 -8.78 -6.31
C VAL A 259 -5.22 -9.83 -5.48
N GLN A 260 -4.96 -9.88 -4.18
CA GLN A 260 -5.71 -10.74 -3.27
C GLN A 260 -6.86 -9.95 -2.66
N VAL A 261 -8.09 -10.43 -2.83
CA VAL A 261 -9.30 -9.84 -2.28
C VAL A 261 -9.86 -10.79 -1.24
N GLU A 262 -10.00 -10.31 -0.01
CA GLU A 262 -10.57 -11.05 1.11
C GLU A 262 -11.88 -10.41 1.53
N SER A 263 -12.97 -11.17 1.56
CA SER A 263 -14.25 -10.66 2.06
C SER A 263 -14.28 -10.67 3.59
N LEU A 264 -14.86 -9.63 4.17
CA LEU A 264 -15.10 -9.47 5.61
C LEU A 264 -16.54 -9.85 5.93
N GLY A 265 -16.75 -10.68 6.95
CA GLY A 265 -18.09 -11.06 7.45
C GLY A 265 -18.37 -12.57 7.48
N PRO A 266 -19.62 -12.97 7.78
CA PRO A 266 -20.03 -14.37 7.81
C PRO A 266 -20.01 -14.95 6.39
N GLY A 267 -19.01 -15.79 6.10
CA GLY A 267 -18.72 -16.28 4.75
C GLY A 267 -17.41 -15.76 4.14
N ALA A 268 -16.53 -15.19 4.97
CA ALA A 268 -15.18 -14.74 4.59
C ALA A 268 -14.49 -15.74 3.64
N GLY A 269 -14.12 -15.25 2.46
CA GLY A 269 -13.42 -15.97 1.43
C GLY A 269 -12.29 -15.12 0.86
N SER A 270 -11.26 -15.77 0.35
CA SER A 270 -10.14 -15.12 -0.32
C SER A 270 -10.09 -15.57 -1.77
N VAL A 271 -9.91 -14.62 -2.68
CA VAL A 271 -9.69 -14.87 -4.10
C VAL A 271 -8.52 -14.03 -4.58
N VAL A 272 -7.66 -14.64 -5.39
CA VAL A 272 -6.62 -13.94 -6.12
C VAL A 272 -7.12 -13.61 -7.51
N LEU A 273 -7.18 -12.33 -7.83
CA LEU A 273 -7.48 -11.79 -9.14
C LEU A 273 -6.20 -11.51 -9.92
N THR A 274 -6.24 -11.71 -11.22
CA THR A 274 -5.18 -11.35 -12.16
C THR A 274 -5.63 -10.27 -13.13
N GLY A 275 -4.70 -9.66 -13.87
CA GLY A 275 -5.02 -8.67 -14.91
C GLY A 275 -6.18 -9.09 -15.82
N GLY A 276 -7.11 -8.16 -16.04
CA GLY A 276 -8.35 -8.37 -16.80
C GLY A 276 -9.51 -8.98 -15.99
N GLN A 277 -9.31 -9.35 -14.72
CA GLN A 277 -10.36 -9.90 -13.88
C GLN A 277 -11.00 -8.83 -12.99
N ARG A 278 -12.27 -9.08 -12.63
CA ARG A 278 -13.02 -8.28 -11.67
C ARG A 278 -13.68 -9.17 -10.63
N ALA A 279 -13.88 -8.67 -9.42
CA ALA A 279 -14.71 -9.28 -8.39
C ALA A 279 -15.65 -8.25 -7.77
N GLN A 280 -16.78 -8.74 -7.28
CA GLN A 280 -17.76 -8.00 -6.50
C GLN A 280 -17.90 -8.66 -5.14
N VAL A 281 -17.89 -7.88 -4.08
CA VAL A 281 -18.04 -8.35 -2.70
C VAL A 281 -19.27 -7.70 -2.09
N GLU A 282 -20.28 -8.52 -1.79
CA GLU A 282 -21.56 -8.09 -1.22
C GLU A 282 -21.86 -8.92 0.03
N ALA A 283 -22.07 -8.25 1.17
CA ALA A 283 -22.45 -8.89 2.44
C ALA A 283 -21.59 -10.13 2.82
N GLY A 284 -20.28 -10.05 2.61
CA GLY A 284 -19.32 -11.13 2.91
C GLY A 284 -19.21 -12.22 1.84
N ARG A 285 -20.07 -12.22 0.80
CA ARG A 285 -19.96 -13.12 -0.35
C ARG A 285 -19.11 -12.49 -1.45
N LEU A 286 -18.14 -13.25 -1.93
CA LEU A 286 -17.28 -12.85 -3.03
C LEU A 286 -17.76 -13.48 -4.33
N HIS A 287 -18.16 -12.65 -5.28
CA HIS A 287 -18.61 -13.05 -6.62
C HIS A 287 -17.56 -12.63 -7.65
N VAL A 288 -16.98 -13.61 -8.36
CA VAL A 288 -16.14 -13.36 -9.53
C VAL A 288 -17.02 -13.61 -10.76
N PRO A 289 -17.42 -12.58 -11.52
CA PRO A 289 -18.13 -12.78 -12.77
C PRO A 289 -17.25 -13.64 -13.67
N LYS A 290 -17.81 -14.74 -14.20
CA LYS A 290 -17.14 -15.54 -15.23
C LYS A 290 -16.72 -14.58 -16.37
N PRO A 291 -15.47 -14.63 -16.86
CA PRO A 291 -15.03 -13.75 -17.94
C PRO A 291 -16.03 -13.84 -19.09
N ALA A 292 -16.59 -12.70 -19.51
CA ALA A 292 -17.35 -12.67 -20.75
C ALA A 292 -16.39 -13.16 -21.84
N ALA A 293 -16.79 -14.21 -22.56
CA ALA A 293 -16.02 -14.68 -23.70
C ALA A 293 -15.75 -13.47 -24.59
N VAL A 294 -14.48 -13.24 -24.93
CA VAL A 294 -14.06 -12.20 -25.85
C VAL A 294 -14.91 -12.36 -27.11
N THR A 295 -15.85 -11.45 -27.32
CA THR A 295 -16.61 -11.40 -28.57
C THR A 295 -15.57 -11.20 -29.66
N GLU A 296 -15.47 -12.16 -30.58
CA GLU A 296 -14.56 -12.09 -31.73
C GLU A 296 -14.63 -10.71 -32.37
N PRO A 297 -13.48 -10.14 -32.80
CA PRO A 297 -13.50 -8.90 -33.57
C PRO A 297 -14.37 -9.11 -34.81
N VAL A 298 -15.38 -8.27 -34.96
CA VAL A 298 -16.23 -8.20 -36.16
C VAL A 298 -15.31 -8.01 -37.36
N ARG A 299 -15.20 -9.06 -38.17
CA ARG A 299 -14.45 -9.10 -39.42
C ARG A 299 -15.04 -8.02 -40.36
N PRO A 300 -14.25 -7.07 -40.88
CA PRO A 300 -14.76 -6.09 -41.82
C PRO A 300 -14.88 -6.76 -43.19
N GLU A 301 -16.03 -7.38 -43.46
CA GLU A 301 -16.42 -7.81 -44.79
C GLU A 301 -17.75 -7.14 -45.18
N ASP A 302 -17.76 -6.65 -46.42
CA ASP A 302 -18.90 -6.13 -47.18
C ASP A 302 -19.45 -4.73 -46.82
N THR A 303 -18.66 -3.70 -47.13
CA THR A 303 -19.23 -2.47 -47.70
C THR A 303 -18.99 -2.49 -49.22
N ARG A 304 -19.81 -3.24 -49.95
CA ARG A 304 -19.94 -3.04 -51.40
C ARG A 304 -20.71 -1.75 -51.63
N LEU A 305 -20.00 -0.73 -52.06
CA LEU A 305 -20.58 0.49 -52.63
C LEU A 305 -21.40 0.12 -53.88
N PRO A 306 -22.66 0.55 -54.01
CA PRO A 306 -23.35 0.49 -55.29
C PRO A 306 -22.72 1.55 -56.22
N LEU A 307 -22.14 1.08 -57.32
CA LEU A 307 -21.81 1.91 -58.47
C LEU A 307 -23.12 2.51 -58.99
N GLY A 308 -23.21 3.83 -58.96
CA GLY A 308 -24.27 4.57 -59.62
C GLY A 308 -24.20 4.36 -61.12
N ASP A 309 -25.31 3.94 -61.69
CA ASP A 309 -25.61 4.03 -63.12
C ASP A 309 -25.75 5.52 -63.47
N ASP A 310 -24.84 6.02 -64.29
CA ASP A 310 -25.00 7.23 -65.09
C ASP A 310 -24.93 6.79 -66.55
N ARG A 311 -26.10 6.56 -67.18
CA ARG A 311 -26.42 6.83 -68.59
C ARG A 311 -27.84 6.48 -68.97
#